data_AF-A0A7R9AL07-F1
#
_entry.id   AF-A0A7R9AL07-F1
#
_cell.length_a   1.000
_cell.length_b   1.000
_cell.length_c   1.000
_cell.angle_alpha   90.00
_cell.angle_beta   90.00
_cell.angle_gamma   90.00
#
_symmetry.space_group_name_H-M   'P 1'
#
loop_
_entity.id
_entity.type
_entity.pdbx_description
1 polymer ?
#
loop_
_entity_poly.entity_id
_entity_poly.type
_entity_poly.pdbx_seq_one_letter_code
_entity_poly.pdbx_strand_id
1 'polypeptide(L)' 'GKMPVPVGSFQSGPSCFDRMKMGFMIGFCVGMASGALFGGFSALRYGMRGRELATNVGKTMIQGGGTFGTFMAIGTGIRC' A
#
# COMPACT_ATOMS: atom_id res chain seq x y z
N GLY A 1 -15.94 14.89 23.95
CA GLY A 1 -14.93 15.60 23.14
C GLY A 1 -15.10 15.21 21.69
N LYS A 2 -15.33 16.18 20.80
CA LYS A 2 -15.33 15.95 19.35
C LYS A 2 -13.87 15.89 18.90
N MET A 3 -13.39 14.71 18.55
CA MET A 3 -12.15 14.58 17.80
C MET A 3 -12.48 14.88 16.33
N PRO A 4 -11.90 15.91 15.71
CA PRO A 4 -11.99 16.07 14.27
C PRO A 4 -11.18 14.92 13.67
N VAL A 5 -11.88 13.90 13.19
CA VAL A 5 -11.30 13.00 12.20
C VAL A 5 -10.82 13.88 11.04
N PRO A 6 -9.54 13.79 10.63
CA PRO A 6 -9.06 14.48 9.44
C PRO A 6 -9.69 13.81 8.22
N VAL A 7 -10.96 14.12 7.96
CA VAL A 7 -11.56 13.96 6.64
C VAL A 7 -10.83 14.98 5.77
N GLY A 8 -9.95 14.43 4.94
CA GLY A 8 -9.02 15.18 4.09
C GLY A 8 -9.68 16.40 3.46
N SER A 9 -9.03 17.53 3.70
CA SER A 9 -9.06 18.72 2.88
C SER A 9 -8.94 18.36 1.39
N PHE A 10 -10.05 18.31 0.66
CA PHE A 10 -10.08 18.58 -0.78
C PHE A 10 -11.45 19.14 -1.17
N GLN A 11 -11.44 20.43 -1.46
CA GLN A 11 -12.57 21.34 -1.65
C GLN A 11 -13.18 21.26 -3.07
N SER A 12 -13.17 20.08 -3.68
CA SER A 12 -13.79 19.76 -4.96
C SER A 12 -13.86 18.25 -5.02
N GLY A 13 -15.00 17.66 -5.39
CA GLY A 13 -15.13 16.20 -5.49
C GLY A 13 -13.94 15.63 -6.28
N PRO A 14 -13.12 14.75 -5.71
CA PRO A 14 -11.93 14.26 -6.39
C PRO A 14 -12.37 13.51 -7.66
N SER A 15 -11.85 13.94 -8.82
CA SER A 15 -12.12 13.31 -10.11
C SER A 15 -11.90 11.80 -10.04
N CYS A 16 -12.51 11.06 -10.96
CA CYS A 16 -12.38 9.59 -11.05
C CYS A 16 -10.90 9.15 -10.98
N PHE A 17 -10.01 9.95 -11.57
CA PHE A 17 -8.57 9.75 -11.54
C PHE A 17 -7.91 10.00 -10.16
N ASP A 18 -8.37 10.99 -9.40
CA ASP A 18 -7.85 11.29 -8.07
C ASP A 18 -8.27 10.19 -7.06
N ARG A 19 -9.51 9.69 -7.19
CA ARG A 19 -10.00 8.48 -6.49
C ARG A 19 -9.18 7.24 -6.85
N MET A 20 -8.83 7.05 -8.12
CA MET A 20 -7.98 5.96 -8.59
C MET A 20 -6.57 6.05 -8.01
N LYS A 21 -5.96 7.23 -8.05
CA LYS A 21 -4.63 7.50 -7.49
C LYS A 21 -4.60 7.29 -5.98
N MET A 22 -5.62 7.77 -5.26
CA MET A 22 -5.75 7.52 -3.83
C MET A 22 -5.92 6.02 -3.55
N GLY A 23 -6.80 5.32 -4.27
CA GLY A 23 -6.98 3.86 -4.16
C GLY A 23 -5.68 3.08 -4.37
N PHE A 24 -4.90 3.47 -5.39
CA PHE A 24 -3.58 2.91 -5.63
C PHE A 24 -2.63 3.16 -4.46
N MET A 25 -2.52 4.39 -3.98
CA MET A 25 -1.62 4.75 -2.87
C MET A 25 -1.94 3.97 -1.60
N ILE A 26 -3.23 3.85 -1.24
CA ILE A 26 -3.65 3.13 -0.03
C ILE A 26 -3.38 1.63 -0.20
N GLY A 27 -3.76 1.04 -1.34
CA GLY A 27 -3.53 -0.38 -1.62
C GLY A 27 -2.04 -0.74 -1.69
N PHE A 28 -1.22 0.14 -2.26
CA PHE A 28 0.23 0.00 -2.33
C PHE A 28 0.86 0.08 -0.93
N CYS A 29 0.42 1.02 -0.10
CA CYS A 29 0.90 1.17 1.28
C CYS A 29 0.53 -0.05 2.14
N VAL A 30 -0.70 -0.57 2.01
CA VAL A 30 -1.15 -1.79 2.71
C VAL A 30 -0.39 -3.02 2.23
N GLY A 31 -0.18 -3.16 0.91
CA GLY A 31 0.61 -4.26 0.34
C GLY A 31 2.08 -4.20 0.75
N MET A 32 2.66 -3.01 0.85
CA MET A 32 4.00 -2.81 1.40
C MET A 32 4.06 -3.14 2.89
N ALA A 33 3.12 -2.66 3.71
CA ALA A 33 3.12 -2.91 5.15
C ALA A 33 2.96 -4.41 5.46
N SER A 34 2.04 -5.09 4.79
CA SER A 34 1.86 -6.55 4.92
C SER A 34 3.07 -7.32 4.39
N GLY A 35 3.64 -6.92 3.25
CA GLY A 35 4.87 -7.50 2.71
C GLY A 35 6.10 -7.27 3.59
N ALA A 36 6.16 -6.13 4.29
CA ALA A 36 7.19 -5.80 5.26
C ALA A 36 7.05 -6.60 6.56
N LEU A 37 5.82 -6.75 7.05
CA LEU A 37 5.55 -7.53 8.24
C LEU A 37 5.80 -9.01 7.97
N PHE A 38 5.20 -9.62 6.95
CA PHE A 38 5.40 -11.04 6.67
C PHE A 38 6.79 -11.34 6.09
N GLY A 39 7.28 -10.53 5.16
CA GLY A 39 8.60 -10.71 4.55
C GLY A 39 9.74 -10.35 5.51
N GLY A 40 9.61 -9.23 6.21
CA GLY A 40 10.60 -8.78 7.20
C GLY A 40 10.64 -9.68 8.43
N PHE A 41 9.50 -10.07 9.00
CA PHE A 41 9.49 -10.96 10.16
C PHE A 41 10.01 -12.37 9.80
N SER A 42 9.63 -12.93 8.64
CA SER A 42 10.18 -14.21 8.18
C SER A 42 11.68 -14.15 7.95
N ALA A 43 12.18 -13.07 7.33
CA ALA A 43 13.58 -12.95 6.98
C ALA A 43 14.47 -12.63 8.21
N LEU A 44 13.94 -11.89 9.20
CA LEU A 44 14.59 -11.65 10.49
C LEU A 44 14.61 -12.92 11.34
N ARG A 45 13.58 -13.78 11.24
CA ARG A 45 13.55 -15.10 11.89
C ARG A 45 14.46 -16.14 11.24
N TYR A 46 14.64 -16.09 9.92
CA TYR A 46 15.54 -16.98 9.16
C TYR A 46 17.03 -16.58 9.24
N GLY A 47 17.35 -15.46 9.91
CA GLY A 47 18.74 -15.02 10.09
C GLY A 47 19.42 -14.52 8.81
N MET A 48 18.66 -14.21 7.76
CA MET A 48 19.21 -13.66 6.52
C MET A 48 19.74 -12.25 6.77
N ARG A 49 21.05 -12.04 6.60
CA ARG A 49 21.70 -10.76 6.87
C ARG A 49 21.58 -9.79 5.71
N GLY A 50 21.05 -8.60 5.99
CA GLY A 50 21.29 -7.37 5.24
C GLY A 50 20.76 -7.35 3.80
N ARG A 51 21.62 -7.66 2.82
CA ARG A 51 21.39 -7.32 1.40
C ARG A 51 20.45 -8.29 0.68
N GLU A 52 20.54 -9.59 0.96
CA GLU A 52 19.61 -10.59 0.40
C GLU A 52 18.22 -10.49 1.00
N LEU A 53 18.13 -10.15 2.30
CA LEU A 53 16.88 -9.88 2.99
C LEU A 53 16.18 -8.66 2.38
N ALA A 54 16.87 -7.52 2.27
CA ALA A 54 16.29 -6.31 1.69
C ALA A 54 15.88 -6.51 0.22
N THR A 55 16.65 -7.29 -0.55
CA THR A 55 16.33 -7.58 -1.96
C THR A 55 15.11 -8.48 -2.10
N ASN A 56 15.03 -9.58 -1.31
CA ASN A 56 13.89 -10.50 -1.38
C ASN A 56 12.63 -9.87 -0.78
N VAL A 57 12.74 -9.21 0.37
CA VAL A 57 11.62 -8.49 0.99
C VAL A 57 11.16 -7.33 0.11
N GLY A 58 12.08 -6.56 -0.47
CA GLY A 58 11.76 -5.49 -1.42
C GLY A 58 11.04 -6.01 -2.67
N LYS A 59 11.47 -7.16 -3.22
CA LYS A 59 10.76 -7.83 -4.31
C LYS A 59 9.34 -8.21 -3.92
N THR A 60 9.15 -8.84 -2.76
CA THR A 60 7.83 -9.24 -2.26
C THR A 60 6.94 -8.04 -1.95
N MET A 61 7.51 -6.97 -1.41
CA MET A 61 6.82 -5.69 -1.14
C MET A 61 6.36 -5.01 -2.43
N ILE A 62 7.22 -4.94 -3.46
CA ILE A 62 6.88 -4.30 -4.73
C ILE A 62 5.86 -5.15 -5.50
N GLN A 63 6.01 -6.48 -5.48
CA GLN A 63 5.08 -7.41 -6.13
C GLN A 63 3.71 -7.40 -5.43
N GLY A 64 3.68 -7.46 -4.10
CA GLY A 64 2.46 -7.38 -3.29
C GLY A 64 1.82 -5.99 -3.39
N GLY A 65 2.59 -4.94 -3.12
CA GLY A 65 2.13 -3.54 -3.21
C GLY A 65 1.59 -3.20 -4.59
N GLY A 66 2.29 -3.61 -5.66
CA GLY A 66 1.84 -3.40 -7.04
C GLY A 66 0.49 -4.04 -7.31
N THR A 67 0.32 -5.32 -6.96
CA THR A 67 -0.96 -6.01 -7.19
C THR A 67 -2.09 -5.45 -6.33
N PHE A 68 -1.90 -5.29 -5.01
CA PHE A 68 -2.92 -4.74 -4.11
C PHE A 68 -3.30 -3.29 -4.47
N GLY A 69 -2.31 -2.46 -4.82
CA GLY A 69 -2.52 -1.10 -5.31
C GLY A 69 -3.30 -1.07 -6.62
N THR A 70 -2.95 -1.90 -7.60
CA THR A 70 -3.63 -1.97 -8.89
C THR A 70 -5.06 -2.50 -8.75
N PHE A 71 -5.31 -3.53 -7.93
CA PHE A 71 -6.67 -4.01 -7.68
C PHE A 71 -7.55 -2.96 -7.00
N MET A 72 -7.04 -2.26 -5.99
CA MET A 72 -7.77 -1.18 -5.32
C MET A 72 -7.99 0.02 -6.24
N ALA A 73 -7.02 0.36 -7.09
CA ALA A 73 -7.15 1.43 -8.08
C ALA A 73 -8.20 1.10 -9.16
N ILE A 74 -8.25 -0.14 -9.64
CA ILE A 74 -9.27 -0.60 -10.58
C ILE A 74 -10.64 -0.64 -9.88
N GLY A 75 -10.71 -1.15 -8.65
CA GLY A 75 -11.94 -1.19 -7.87
C GLY A 75 -12.53 0.20 -7.60
N THR A 76 -11.68 1.19 -7.31
CA THR A 76 -12.14 2.58 -7.21
C THR A 76 -12.46 3.17 -8.56
N GLY A 77 -11.68 2.88 -9.60
CA GLY A 77 -11.94 3.32 -10.98
C GLY A 77 -13.27 2.84 -11.55
N ILE A 78 -13.69 1.61 -11.25
CA ILE A 78 -15.02 1.07 -11.61
C ILE A 78 -16.12 1.74 -10.79
N ARG A 79 -15.81 2.22 -9.58
CA ARG A 79 -16.77 2.82 -8.64
C ARG A 79 -16.90 4.34 -8.76
N CYS A 80 -16.00 4.97 -9.50
CA CYS A 80 -16.01 6.39 -9.84
C CYS A 80 -17.19 6.78 -10.72
#